data_AF-A0A932BNA7-F1
#
_entry.id   AF-A0A932BNA7-F1
#
_cell.length_a   1.000
_cell.length_b   1.000
_cell.length_c   1.000
_cell.angle_alpha   90.00
_cell.angle_beta   90.00
_cell.angle_gamma   90.00
#
_symmetry.space_group_name_H-M   'P 1'
#
loop_
_entity.id
_entity.type
_entity.pdbx_description
1 polymer ?
#
loop_
_entity_poly.entity_id
_entity_poly.type
_entity_poly.pdbx_seq_one_letter_code
_entity_poly.pdbx_strand_id
1 'polypeptide(L)'
;MFSRKSDDQEWSRFRGALARDRDREDAPQSTAAAEAPDPPHATPAAPPPNMVVAPQSFAPITRGAPEPQMGPTQRPRQGGMPGVDGDVETLIGERTSFEGTLKAAGSIRILGTVQGEIESKGAVIVDERATVKAKVTASQVIVAGLVDGQIQCDGRVEIRPSGRVKGEIQAGALIVQEGAYFDGSSHMQEPPSPQALRA
;
A
#
# COMPACT_ATOMS: atom_id res chain seq x y z
N MET A 1 -25.44 14.76 29.47
CA MET A 1 -24.11 15.18 28.94
C MET A 1 -23.03 14.32 29.60
N PHE A 2 -22.79 13.11 29.11
CA PHE A 2 -21.71 12.26 29.63
C PHE A 2 -21.07 11.48 28.47
N SER A 3 -19.75 11.26 28.58
CA SER A 3 -18.88 10.48 27.69
C SER A 3 -18.48 11.09 26.34
N ARG A 4 -17.51 12.01 26.38
CA ARG A 4 -16.57 12.24 25.25
C ARG A 4 -15.11 12.36 25.69
N LYS A 5 -14.79 12.06 26.97
CA LYS A 5 -13.45 12.25 27.58
C LYS A 5 -12.66 10.96 27.88
N SER A 6 -13.29 9.79 27.97
CA SER A 6 -12.56 8.54 28.29
C SER A 6 -11.79 7.98 27.09
N ASP A 7 -12.38 8.02 25.90
CA ASP A 7 -11.77 7.48 24.69
C ASP A 7 -10.36 8.06 24.43
N ASP A 8 -10.23 9.39 24.41
CA ASP A 8 -8.99 10.10 24.02
C ASP A 8 -7.79 9.77 24.94
N GLN A 9 -8.07 9.50 26.22
CA GLN A 9 -7.07 9.13 27.22
C GLN A 9 -6.53 7.71 27.04
N GLU A 10 -7.37 6.80 26.52
CA GLU A 10 -6.95 5.44 26.18
C GLU A 10 -6.13 5.43 24.88
N TRP A 11 -6.54 6.21 23.86
CA TRP A 11 -5.80 6.34 22.60
C TRP A 11 -4.39 6.93 22.78
N SER A 12 -4.21 7.90 23.69
CA SER A 12 -2.90 8.50 23.99
C SER A 12 -1.93 7.50 24.66
N ARG A 13 -2.45 6.59 25.49
CA ARG A 13 -1.64 5.52 26.11
C ARG A 13 -1.19 4.48 25.09
N PHE A 14 -2.04 4.11 24.14
CA PHE A 14 -1.68 3.20 23.04
C PHE A 14 -0.61 3.81 22.10
N ARG A 15 -0.64 5.10 21.77
CA ARG A 15 0.45 5.75 20.99
C ARG A 15 1.76 5.81 21.77
N GLY A 16 1.70 6.13 23.06
CA GLY A 16 2.89 6.21 23.92
C GLY A 16 3.60 4.86 24.11
N ALA A 17 2.85 3.76 24.13
CA ALA A 17 3.42 2.41 24.27
C ALA A 17 4.20 1.97 23.01
N LEU A 18 3.72 2.31 21.81
CA LEU A 18 4.39 1.97 20.55
C LEU A 18 5.57 2.88 20.20
N ALA A 19 5.67 4.06 20.80
CA ALA A 19 6.80 4.97 20.59
C ALA A 19 8.04 4.60 21.42
N ARG A 20 7.90 3.81 22.50
CA ARG A 20 9.00 3.50 23.43
C ARG A 20 9.87 2.31 23.03
N ASP A 21 9.47 1.52 22.04
CA ASP A 21 10.18 0.31 21.64
C ASP A 21 11.30 0.56 20.61
N ARG A 22 11.49 1.81 20.14
CA ARG A 22 12.50 2.16 19.12
C ARG A 22 13.80 2.77 19.67
N ASP A 23 13.89 2.98 20.99
CA ASP A 23 15.03 3.61 21.67
C ASP A 23 15.64 2.70 22.77
N ARG A 24 15.62 1.37 22.59
CA ARG A 24 16.17 0.40 23.57
C ARG A 24 17.25 -0.55 23.01
N GLU A 25 18.01 -0.06 22.05
CA GLU A 25 19.33 -0.58 21.63
C GLU A 25 20.09 0.69 21.20
N ASP A 26 21.25 1.10 21.69
CA ASP A 26 22.34 0.52 22.47
C ASP A 26 23.17 1.71 23.01
N ALA A 27 23.65 1.65 24.27
CA ALA A 27 24.87 2.30 24.82
C ALA A 27 24.78 2.52 26.37
N PRO A 28 25.89 2.60 27.15
CA PRO A 28 27.29 2.80 26.71
C PRO A 28 28.43 1.97 27.41
N GLN A 29 29.56 1.90 26.67
CA GLN A 29 30.99 2.02 27.07
C GLN A 29 31.80 0.86 27.71
N SER A 30 32.80 0.36 26.95
CA SER A 30 34.19 0.28 27.44
C SER A 30 35.26 0.21 26.34
N THR A 31 36.24 1.12 26.48
CA THR A 31 37.52 1.41 25.82
C THR A 31 38.26 0.35 24.95
N ALA A 32 38.76 0.77 23.78
CA ALA A 32 40.20 0.76 23.41
C ALA A 32 40.47 1.32 21.99
N ALA A 33 41.36 2.33 21.94
CA ALA A 33 42.39 2.66 20.95
C ALA A 33 42.16 2.62 19.41
N ALA A 34 42.38 3.81 18.81
CA ALA A 34 43.15 4.11 17.59
C ALA A 34 42.80 3.41 16.26
N GLU A 35 42.44 4.19 15.23
CA GLU A 35 43.32 4.59 14.10
C GLU A 35 42.46 5.20 12.97
N ALA A 36 42.84 6.37 12.45
CA ALA A 36 42.28 6.94 11.22
C ALA A 36 43.04 6.37 10.01
N PRO A 37 42.41 6.20 8.83
CA PRO A 37 42.76 7.12 7.75
C PRO A 37 41.62 7.45 6.75
N ASP A 38 41.92 8.46 5.95
CA ASP A 38 41.20 9.22 4.93
C ASP A 38 40.24 8.48 3.95
N PRO A 39 39.23 9.21 3.42
CA PRO A 39 38.37 8.74 2.32
C PRO A 39 39.02 8.99 0.95
N PRO A 40 38.94 8.05 -0.01
CA PRO A 40 39.14 8.40 -1.42
C PRO A 40 37.81 8.60 -2.15
N HIS A 41 37.70 9.76 -2.81
CA HIS A 41 36.67 10.10 -3.80
C HIS A 41 37.27 9.96 -5.21
N ALA A 42 36.42 9.63 -6.19
CA ALA A 42 36.61 9.65 -7.67
C ALA A 42 37.50 8.51 -8.27
N THR A 43 37.20 7.85 -9.40
CA THR A 43 36.66 8.31 -10.70
C THR A 43 36.20 7.07 -11.54
N PRO A 44 35.28 7.20 -12.51
CA PRO A 44 34.74 6.14 -13.39
C PRO A 44 35.74 5.44 -14.34
N ALA A 45 35.54 4.14 -14.55
CA ALA A 45 36.28 3.31 -15.49
C ALA A 45 35.73 3.40 -16.93
N ALA A 46 36.61 3.74 -17.87
CA ALA A 46 36.39 3.72 -19.32
C ALA A 46 36.45 2.29 -19.89
N PRO A 47 35.78 2.00 -21.02
CA PRO A 47 35.89 0.72 -21.72
C PRO A 47 37.18 0.61 -22.57
N PRO A 48 37.70 -0.62 -22.80
CA PRO A 48 38.93 -0.83 -23.57
C PRO A 48 38.74 -0.68 -25.10
N PRO A 49 39.85 -0.44 -25.85
CA PRO A 49 39.82 -0.17 -27.28
C PRO A 49 39.77 -1.44 -28.16
N ASN A 50 39.23 -1.19 -29.35
CA ASN A 50 39.07 -2.08 -30.50
C ASN A 50 40.39 -2.78 -30.91
N MET A 51 40.39 -4.10 -31.09
CA MET A 51 41.43 -4.81 -31.85
C MET A 51 40.84 -5.49 -33.08
N VAL A 52 41.39 -5.07 -34.21
CA VAL A 52 41.18 -5.52 -35.57
C VAL A 52 41.60 -6.99 -35.77
N VAL A 53 40.79 -7.76 -36.50
CA VAL A 53 41.26 -8.79 -37.45
C VAL A 53 40.21 -8.93 -38.56
N ALA A 54 40.66 -8.75 -39.80
CA ALA A 54 39.97 -9.08 -41.05
C ALA A 54 40.71 -10.28 -41.70
N PRO A 55 40.34 -10.72 -42.91
CA PRO A 55 39.06 -11.20 -43.41
C PRO A 55 39.19 -12.69 -43.83
N GLN A 56 38.07 -13.31 -44.25
CA GLN A 56 37.96 -14.14 -45.48
C GLN A 56 36.74 -15.08 -45.38
N SER A 57 35.84 -14.98 -46.36
CA SER A 57 35.28 -16.10 -47.13
C SER A 57 34.16 -15.60 -48.06
N PHE A 58 34.43 -15.62 -49.36
CA PHE A 58 33.50 -15.35 -50.45
C PHE A 58 32.56 -16.54 -50.68
N ALA A 59 31.26 -16.27 -50.86
CA ALA A 59 30.36 -17.02 -51.76
C ALA A 59 29.07 -16.21 -52.01
N PRO A 60 28.25 -16.52 -53.04
CA PRO A 60 27.93 -15.58 -54.10
C PRO A 60 26.57 -14.88 -53.98
N ILE A 61 26.48 -13.77 -54.71
CA ILE A 61 25.29 -12.98 -55.02
C ILE A 61 24.11 -13.82 -55.53
N THR A 62 23.05 -13.95 -54.74
CA THR A 62 21.70 -14.27 -55.24
C THR A 62 20.80 -13.06 -55.10
N ARG A 63 20.26 -12.70 -56.27
CA ARG A 63 19.41 -11.55 -56.57
C ARG A 63 18.03 -11.75 -55.95
N GLY A 64 17.63 -10.86 -55.04
CA GLY A 64 16.30 -10.84 -54.46
C GLY A 64 16.10 -9.66 -53.51
N ALA A 65 15.76 -8.49 -54.07
CA ALA A 65 15.05 -7.46 -53.31
C ALA A 65 13.61 -7.99 -53.05
N PRO A 66 12.98 -7.70 -51.89
CA PRO A 66 12.54 -6.34 -51.58
C PRO A 66 12.80 -5.85 -50.14
N GLU A 67 13.10 -4.55 -50.06
CA GLU A 67 12.78 -3.57 -48.99
C GLU A 67 12.97 -3.94 -47.51
N PRO A 68 13.94 -3.33 -46.80
CA PRO A 68 13.89 -3.25 -45.34
C PRO A 68 12.78 -2.27 -44.95
N GLN A 69 11.63 -2.80 -44.54
CA GLN A 69 10.60 -2.02 -43.88
C GLN A 69 11.15 -1.55 -42.52
N MET A 70 11.68 -0.32 -42.49
CA MET A 70 11.84 0.45 -41.27
C MET A 70 10.45 0.75 -40.69
N GLY A 71 9.95 -0.16 -39.87
CA GLY A 71 8.88 0.15 -38.94
C GLY A 71 9.39 1.15 -37.90
N PRO A 72 8.57 2.12 -37.46
CA PRO A 72 8.99 3.05 -36.42
C PRO A 72 9.36 2.25 -35.18
N THR A 73 10.57 2.50 -34.66
CA THR A 73 11.04 2.06 -33.35
C THR A 73 9.96 2.34 -32.30
N GLN A 74 9.13 1.34 -32.02
CA GLN A 74 8.30 1.35 -30.83
C GLN A 74 9.28 1.14 -29.68
N ARG A 75 9.66 2.25 -29.04
CA ARG A 75 10.21 2.18 -27.69
C ARG A 75 9.27 1.27 -26.90
N PRO A 76 9.77 0.26 -26.16
CA PRO A 76 8.92 -0.46 -25.23
C PRO A 76 8.30 0.60 -24.34
N ARG A 77 7.01 0.85 -24.57
CA ARG A 77 6.22 1.74 -23.75
C ARG A 77 6.41 1.20 -22.35
N GLN A 78 6.95 2.03 -21.46
CA GLN A 78 7.02 1.73 -20.05
C GLN A 78 5.65 1.16 -19.69
N GLY A 79 5.63 -0.12 -19.33
CA GLY A 79 4.51 -0.70 -18.64
C GLY A 79 4.46 0.06 -17.33
N GLY A 80 3.70 1.16 -17.30
CA GLY A 80 3.06 1.58 -16.09
C GLY A 80 2.41 0.33 -15.55
N MET A 81 2.96 -0.18 -14.46
CA MET A 81 2.27 -1.13 -13.62
C MET A 81 0.84 -0.60 -13.50
N PRO A 82 -0.22 -1.41 -13.61
CA PRO A 82 -1.54 -0.97 -13.21
C PRO A 82 -1.44 -0.68 -11.71
N GLY A 83 -1.00 0.55 -11.39
CA GLY A 83 -1.29 1.20 -10.15
C GLY A 83 -2.78 1.08 -10.02
N VAL A 84 -3.20 0.61 -8.86
CA VAL A 84 -4.58 0.65 -8.42
C VAL A 84 -5.00 2.12 -8.27
N ASP A 85 -5.00 2.87 -9.38
CA ASP A 85 -5.74 4.11 -9.58
C ASP A 85 -7.18 3.69 -9.87
N GLY A 86 -7.79 2.94 -8.95
CA GLY A 86 -9.24 2.84 -8.92
C GLY A 86 -9.73 4.25 -8.64
N ASP A 87 -10.45 4.84 -9.59
CA ASP A 87 -10.97 6.21 -9.55
C ASP A 87 -11.40 6.58 -8.13
N VAL A 88 -10.52 7.29 -7.42
CA VAL A 88 -10.80 7.80 -6.08
C VAL A 88 -11.66 9.03 -6.30
N GLU A 89 -12.97 8.82 -6.35
CA GLU A 89 -13.94 9.90 -6.57
C GLU A 89 -13.97 10.86 -5.38
N THR A 90 -13.72 10.37 -4.16
CA THR A 90 -13.84 11.15 -2.93
C THR A 90 -12.60 11.04 -2.06
N LEU A 91 -12.00 12.18 -1.72
CA LEU A 91 -10.83 12.27 -0.84
C LEU A 91 -11.15 13.14 0.39
N ILE A 92 -11.02 12.56 1.58
CA ILE A 92 -11.11 13.28 2.86
C ILE A 92 -9.70 13.69 3.27
N GLY A 93 -9.44 14.99 3.28
CA GLY A 93 -8.12 15.53 3.63
C GLY A 93 -7.72 15.29 5.08
N GLU A 94 -6.41 15.31 5.34
CA GLU A 94 -5.80 15.10 6.67
C GLU A 94 -6.25 16.11 7.75
N ARG A 95 -6.66 17.33 7.34
CA ARG A 95 -7.20 18.37 8.24
C ARG A 95 -8.73 18.44 8.24
N THR A 96 -9.39 17.44 7.66
CA THR A 96 -10.84 17.37 7.59
C THR A 96 -11.34 16.41 8.66
N SER A 97 -12.30 16.86 9.46
CA SER A 97 -13.07 16.00 10.34
C SER A 97 -14.50 15.95 9.84
N PHE A 98 -15.01 14.75 9.58
CA PHE A 98 -16.38 14.55 9.14
C PHE A 98 -17.19 13.87 10.26
N GLU A 99 -18.36 14.42 10.58
CA GLU A 99 -19.33 13.82 11.51
C GLU A 99 -20.67 13.67 10.81
N GLY A 100 -21.18 12.44 10.69
CA GLY A 100 -22.48 12.16 10.08
C GLY A 100 -22.49 10.92 9.19
N THR A 101 -23.41 10.89 8.22
CA THR A 101 -23.53 9.79 7.25
C THR A 101 -22.95 10.22 5.90
N LEU A 102 -21.94 9.50 5.43
CA LEU A 102 -21.28 9.71 4.14
C LEU A 102 -21.73 8.62 3.17
N LYS A 103 -22.32 9.01 2.03
CA LYS A 103 -22.74 8.10 0.96
C LYS A 103 -21.95 8.43 -0.31
N ALA A 104 -21.17 7.48 -0.82
CA ALA A 104 -20.45 7.62 -2.08
C ALA A 104 -20.74 6.46 -3.03
N ALA A 105 -20.80 6.75 -4.33
CA ALA A 105 -21.01 5.73 -5.36
C ALA A 105 -19.69 5.04 -5.75
N GLY A 106 -18.56 5.76 -5.76
CA GLY A 106 -17.25 5.19 -6.04
C GLY A 106 -16.35 5.08 -4.82
N SER A 107 -15.05 5.09 -5.08
CA SER A 107 -14.01 4.82 -4.09
C SER A 107 -13.75 6.03 -3.20
N ILE A 108 -13.55 5.79 -1.90
CA ILE A 108 -13.29 6.81 -0.90
C ILE A 108 -11.89 6.62 -0.35
N ARG A 109 -11.09 7.69 -0.32
CA ARG A 109 -9.82 7.72 0.40
C ARG A 109 -9.89 8.66 1.59
N ILE A 110 -9.54 8.17 2.76
CA ILE A 110 -9.63 8.89 4.02
C ILE A 110 -8.22 9.13 4.56
N LEU A 111 -7.83 10.39 4.71
CA LEU A 111 -6.56 10.78 5.35
C LEU A 111 -6.77 11.45 6.73
N GLY A 112 -7.98 11.93 7.01
CA GLY A 112 -8.36 12.68 8.21
C GLY A 112 -9.14 11.88 9.25
N THR A 113 -10.00 12.57 9.99
CA THR A 113 -10.86 11.95 11.01
C THR A 113 -12.29 11.81 10.50
N VAL A 114 -12.88 10.63 10.66
CA VAL A 114 -14.29 10.40 10.27
C VAL A 114 -15.03 9.75 11.43
N GLN A 115 -16.18 10.30 11.78
CA GLN A 115 -17.09 9.79 12.81
C GLN A 115 -18.50 9.64 12.22
N GLY A 116 -19.12 8.47 12.42
CA GLY A 116 -20.51 8.23 11.99
C GLY A 116 -20.70 6.98 11.13
N GLU A 117 -21.28 7.12 9.94
CA GLU A 117 -21.55 5.99 9.03
C GLU A 117 -21.03 6.30 7.62
N ILE A 118 -20.31 5.36 7.02
CA ILE A 118 -19.74 5.47 5.68
C ILE A 118 -20.34 4.36 4.84
N GLU A 119 -21.04 4.72 3.77
CA GLU A 119 -21.57 3.80 2.77
C GLU A 119 -20.90 4.10 1.43
N SER A 120 -20.12 3.14 0.93
CA SER A 120 -19.50 3.19 -0.39
C SER A 120 -19.87 1.94 -1.17
N LYS A 121 -20.18 2.08 -2.46
CA LYS A 121 -20.28 0.91 -3.35
C LYS A 121 -18.92 0.46 -3.89
N GLY A 122 -17.89 1.28 -3.73
CA GLY A 122 -16.55 1.04 -4.23
C GLY A 122 -15.58 0.55 -3.16
N ALA A 123 -14.32 0.93 -3.33
CA ALA A 123 -13.24 0.65 -2.37
C ALA A 123 -13.09 1.78 -1.35
N VAL A 124 -12.88 1.44 -0.08
CA VAL A 124 -12.58 2.40 0.98
C VAL A 124 -11.13 2.21 1.41
N ILE A 125 -10.33 3.26 1.28
CA ILE A 125 -8.91 3.29 1.60
C ILE A 125 -8.71 4.20 2.81
N VAL A 126 -8.28 3.63 3.92
CA VAL A 126 -7.94 4.36 5.15
C VAL A 126 -6.43 4.54 5.19
N ASP A 127 -5.97 5.78 5.09
CA ASP A 127 -4.55 6.13 5.05
C ASP A 127 -3.91 6.06 6.46
N GLU A 128 -2.59 6.06 6.56
CA GLU A 128 -1.87 5.79 7.83
C GLU A 128 -2.14 6.82 8.93
N ARG A 129 -2.44 8.06 8.55
CA ARG A 129 -2.78 9.16 9.48
C ARG A 129 -4.28 9.27 9.77
N ALA A 130 -5.09 8.46 9.11
CA ALA A 130 -6.53 8.54 9.26
C ALA A 130 -7.01 7.86 10.55
N THR A 131 -8.07 8.43 11.12
CA THR A 131 -8.78 7.86 12.28
C THR A 131 -10.25 7.75 11.93
N VAL A 132 -10.75 6.51 11.82
CA VAL A 132 -12.13 6.24 11.45
C VAL A 132 -12.84 5.65 12.66
N LYS A 133 -13.85 6.35 13.15
CA LYS A 133 -14.76 5.93 14.23
C LYS A 133 -16.17 5.82 13.69
N ALA A 134 -16.42 4.78 12.90
CA ALA A 134 -17.63 4.70 12.10
C ALA A 134 -18.03 3.27 11.77
N LYS A 135 -19.30 3.11 11.38
CA LYS A 135 -19.74 1.93 10.64
C LYS A 135 -19.38 2.10 9.17
N VAL A 136 -18.53 1.24 8.64
CA VAL A 136 -18.05 1.30 7.25
C VAL A 136 -18.69 0.19 6.45
N THR A 137 -19.48 0.52 5.44
CA THR A 137 -20.06 -0.42 4.48
C THR A 137 -19.40 -0.19 3.12
N ALA A 138 -18.69 -1.18 2.60
CA ALA A 138 -17.97 -1.08 1.32
C ALA A 138 -17.89 -2.42 0.57
N SER A 139 -17.53 -2.39 -0.71
CA SER A 139 -17.25 -3.63 -1.46
C SER A 139 -15.83 -4.15 -1.18
N GLN A 140 -14.88 -3.23 -0.97
CA GLN A 140 -13.48 -3.53 -0.65
C GLN A 140 -12.98 -2.52 0.39
N VAL A 141 -12.16 -2.98 1.33
CA VAL A 141 -11.60 -2.10 2.38
C VAL A 141 -10.10 -2.33 2.49
N ILE A 142 -9.33 -1.24 2.44
CA ILE A 142 -7.88 -1.25 2.65
C ILE A 142 -7.60 -0.36 3.86
N VAL A 143 -7.02 -0.93 4.91
CA VAL A 143 -6.76 -0.22 6.17
C VAL A 143 -5.27 -0.08 6.42
N ALA A 144 -4.74 1.14 6.31
CA ALA A 144 -3.38 1.50 6.70
C ALA A 144 -3.29 2.34 7.98
N GLY A 145 -4.41 2.94 8.42
CA GLY A 145 -4.50 3.78 9.63
C GLY A 145 -5.22 3.13 10.80
N LEU A 146 -5.85 3.97 11.62
CA LEU A 146 -6.63 3.56 12.79
C LEU A 146 -8.12 3.49 12.45
N VAL A 147 -8.72 2.34 12.69
CA VAL A 147 -10.15 2.11 12.53
C VAL A 147 -10.71 1.55 13.83
N ASP A 148 -11.80 2.14 14.29
CA ASP A 148 -12.56 1.75 15.46
C ASP A 148 -14.05 1.72 15.09
N GLY A 149 -14.68 0.57 15.20
CA GLY A 149 -16.09 0.41 14.84
C GLY A 149 -16.40 -0.90 14.14
N GLN A 150 -17.43 -0.87 13.29
CA GLN A 150 -17.89 -2.03 12.55
C GLN A 150 -17.55 -1.87 11.07
N ILE A 151 -16.83 -2.83 10.51
CA ILE A 151 -16.50 -2.89 9.08
C ILE A 151 -17.38 -3.96 8.45
N GLN A 152 -18.24 -3.57 7.51
CA GLN A 152 -19.01 -4.47 6.67
C GLN A 152 -18.49 -4.39 5.24
N CYS A 153 -17.90 -5.49 4.80
CA CYS A 153 -17.29 -5.60 3.48
C CYS A 153 -17.80 -6.86 2.78
N ASP A 154 -18.53 -6.70 1.68
CA ASP A 154 -19.04 -7.87 0.96
C ASP A 154 -17.89 -8.68 0.31
N GLY A 155 -16.84 -7.98 -0.12
CA GLY A 155 -15.68 -8.59 -0.76
C GLY A 155 -14.51 -8.83 0.19
N ARG A 156 -13.41 -8.12 -0.04
CA ARG A 156 -12.12 -8.32 0.63
C ARG A 156 -11.74 -7.13 1.49
N VAL A 157 -11.33 -7.42 2.72
CA VAL A 157 -10.68 -6.50 3.64
C VAL A 157 -9.19 -6.81 3.67
N GLU A 158 -8.38 -5.77 3.52
CA GLU A 158 -6.93 -5.84 3.60
C GLU A 158 -6.41 -4.86 4.65
N ILE A 159 -5.71 -5.40 5.66
CA ILE A 159 -5.06 -4.61 6.70
C ILE A 159 -3.57 -4.54 6.37
N ARG A 160 -3.09 -3.32 6.13
CA ARG A 160 -1.70 -3.00 5.81
C ARG A 160 -0.83 -3.01 7.07
N PRO A 161 0.51 -3.03 6.95
CA PRO A 161 1.44 -3.13 8.09
C PRO A 161 1.23 -2.09 9.19
N SER A 162 0.88 -0.84 8.84
CA SER A 162 0.62 0.23 9.82
C SER A 162 -0.82 0.22 10.36
N GLY A 163 -1.68 -0.65 9.81
CA GLY A 163 -3.11 -0.69 10.07
C GLY A 163 -3.46 -1.21 11.46
N ARG A 164 -4.35 -0.50 12.15
CA ARG A 164 -4.87 -0.88 13.47
C ARG A 164 -6.38 -0.87 13.43
N VAL A 165 -6.98 -2.03 13.63
CA VAL A 165 -8.43 -2.18 13.61
C VAL A 165 -8.91 -2.66 14.98
N LYS A 166 -9.86 -1.93 15.56
CA LYS A 166 -10.58 -2.29 16.77
C LYS A 166 -12.07 -2.41 16.49
N GLY A 167 -12.67 -3.52 16.90
CA GLY A 167 -14.11 -3.74 16.76
C GLY A 167 -14.47 -4.94 15.90
N GLU A 168 -15.57 -4.86 15.16
CA GLU A 168 -16.14 -6.01 14.45
C GLU A 168 -15.90 -5.91 12.95
N ILE A 169 -15.31 -6.96 12.35
CA ILE A 169 -15.10 -7.05 10.89
C ILE A 169 -16.01 -8.13 10.33
N GLN A 170 -16.88 -7.75 9.42
CA GLN A 170 -17.65 -8.66 8.58
C GLN A 170 -17.11 -8.58 7.15
N ALA A 171 -16.51 -9.67 6.68
CA ALA A 171 -15.83 -9.70 5.38
C ALA A 171 -15.95 -11.05 4.69
N GLY A 172 -16.04 -11.09 3.35
CA GLY A 172 -15.92 -12.33 2.58
C GLY A 172 -14.48 -12.89 2.60
N ALA A 173 -13.49 -12.00 2.57
CA ALA A 173 -12.08 -12.36 2.70
C ALA A 173 -11.34 -11.34 3.57
N LEU A 174 -10.50 -11.81 4.50
CA LEU A 174 -9.68 -10.96 5.35
C LEU A 174 -8.20 -11.26 5.10
N ILE A 175 -7.43 -10.23 4.77
CA ILE A 175 -5.98 -10.30 4.59
C ILE A 175 -5.31 -9.37 5.58
N VAL A 176 -4.41 -9.90 6.37
CA VAL A 176 -3.66 -9.16 7.38
C VAL A 176 -2.19 -9.23 7.00
N GLN A 177 -1.58 -8.08 6.75
CA GLN A 177 -0.15 -7.98 6.44
C GLN A 177 0.69 -7.97 7.71
N GLU A 178 1.98 -8.31 7.58
CA GLU A 178 2.93 -8.28 8.70
C GLU A 178 3.03 -6.87 9.30
N GLY A 179 2.94 -6.77 10.63
CA GLY A 179 2.93 -5.49 11.37
C GLY A 179 1.53 -4.96 11.71
N ALA A 180 0.49 -5.45 11.04
CA ALA A 180 -0.89 -5.03 11.31
C ALA A 180 -1.37 -5.48 12.71
N TYR A 181 -2.23 -4.68 13.33
CA TYR A 181 -2.84 -4.98 14.62
C TYR A 181 -4.36 -5.05 14.49
N PHE A 182 -4.96 -6.17 14.86
CA PHE A 182 -6.40 -6.36 14.88
C PHE A 182 -6.84 -6.83 16.27
N ASP A 183 -7.82 -6.15 16.85
CA ASP A 183 -8.38 -6.45 18.18
C ASP A 183 -9.91 -6.36 18.12
N GLY A 184 -10.56 -7.52 18.17
CA GLY A 184 -12.02 -7.62 18.15
C GLY A 184 -12.52 -8.91 17.51
N SER A 185 -13.74 -8.87 16.97
CA SER A 185 -14.45 -10.04 16.44
C SER A 185 -14.46 -10.01 14.92
N SER A 186 -14.04 -11.08 14.26
CA SER A 186 -14.17 -11.22 12.81
C SER A 186 -15.25 -12.24 12.46
N HIS A 187 -16.22 -11.84 11.66
CA HIS A 187 -17.20 -12.75 11.05
C HIS A 187 -16.90 -12.86 9.55
N MET A 188 -16.54 -14.06 9.11
CA MET A 188 -16.25 -14.28 7.69
C MET A 188 -17.53 -14.71 6.99
N GLN A 189 -17.96 -13.99 5.95
CA GLN A 189 -19.06 -14.44 5.11
C GLN A 189 -18.55 -15.51 4.15
N GLU A 190 -19.21 -16.66 4.12
CA GLU A 190 -18.83 -17.74 3.23
C GLU A 190 -18.90 -17.23 1.78
N PRO A 191 -17.80 -17.31 1.00
CA PRO A 191 -17.83 -16.87 -0.39
C PRO A 191 -18.87 -17.69 -1.14
N PRO A 192 -19.64 -17.09 -2.07
CA PRO A 192 -20.61 -17.83 -2.86
C PRO A 192 -19.89 -18.96 -3.60
N SER A 193 -20.20 -20.19 -3.21
CA SER A 193 -19.63 -21.41 -3.78
C SER A 193 -19.82 -21.42 -5.31
N PRO A 194 -18.76 -21.47 -6.14
CA PRO A 194 -18.90 -21.50 -7.61
C PRO A 194 -19.40 -22.85 -8.17
N GLN A 195 -20.13 -23.65 -7.39
CA GLN A 195 -20.40 -25.06 -7.72
C GLN A 195 -21.66 -25.31 -8.58
N ALA A 196 -22.32 -24.27 -9.12
CA ALA A 196 -23.60 -24.43 -9.82
C ALA A 196 -23.57 -24.37 -11.37
N LEU A 197 -22.42 -24.20 -12.04
CA LEU A 197 -22.37 -24.10 -13.53
C LEU A 197 -21.94 -25.39 -14.24
N ARG A 198 -22.33 -26.56 -13.73
CA ARG A 198 -22.29 -27.82 -14.51
C ARG A 198 -23.64 -28.51 -14.42
N ALA A 199 -24.58 -28.06 -15.24
CA ALA A 199 -25.82 -28.76 -15.57
C ALA A 199 -25.98 -28.78 -17.09
#